data_AF-A0A921H510-F1
#
_entry.id   AF-A0A921H510-F1
#
_cell.length_a   1.000
_cell.length_b   1.000
_cell.length_c   1.000
_cell.angle_alpha   90.00
_cell.angle_beta   90.00
_cell.angle_gamma   90.00
#
_symmetry.space_group_name_H-M   'P 1'
#
loop_
_entity.id
_entity.type
_entity.pdbx_description
1 polymer ?
#
loop_
_entity_poly.entity_id
_entity_poly.type
_entity_poly.pdbx_seq_one_letter_code
_entity_poly.pdbx_strand_id
1 'polypeptide(L)'
;MRIRVGKNIFFKLTVNRLNDEPEDFTDARNVRLTINRKYSSYQVSPPLTIHDNIIEFEFVGGGNATSGQYEVHLYYEKLNEASVTGIDKFYLDFCNAFILVDLTCKEDAGFESESPSINLKGIIERNRDWKDGVTPRIDPDTKRWMIGIEDTGVVAEGKDGLTPFIGENGNWWIGDVDTGKPSRGKAFEYSDFTEEQIKELQEPARAMIDALDTLDKAVTANEQQRINNENTRVSSENARKESENLRREAENTRASNEEARETAETGRASAEDNRVKAEQSRVETENNRVTAENTRVEKENERQTAENTRDTNEQSRKESETNRVKAEEGRVTEFNRLKSESETATLNATTQANYAKEQGDNVAGTVEEIKTAQDELTTSINDLTTVLNTQQGNRALYVAAGAVYNEQTGFYELNGLTDITEEEMKTIYLQTHVMDKLSSYYNIFASSTFRTNLGFNMGITQTNGRIVSFRESFFFNQKLEVLRLSFGNNINETRMIRTDDMFYAFHGCKKLKRIINQIYVYSIKDKSYFDHTFSQCILLETALLYKLSASISFPDSPLLSLESLQYLITNAANTSPITVTVHADVYDKIQDEGQVDWHALIEAATAKQITFATA
;
A
#
# COMPACT_ATOMS: atom_id res chain seq x y z
N MET A 1 -73.32 7.35 37.48
CA MET A 1 -72.75 6.06 37.07
C MET A 1 -71.68 6.28 36.01
N ARG A 2 -70.49 5.68 36.18
CA ARG A 2 -69.34 5.76 35.27
C ARG A 2 -69.22 4.49 34.44
N ILE A 3 -69.12 4.65 33.12
CA ILE A 3 -69.15 3.56 32.13
C ILE A 3 -68.02 3.81 31.13
N ARG A 4 -67.32 2.77 30.66
CA ARG A 4 -66.25 2.97 29.67
C ARG A 4 -66.81 3.30 28.27
N VAL A 5 -66.12 4.20 27.57
CA VAL A 5 -66.36 4.44 26.13
C VAL A 5 -66.20 3.14 25.33
N GLY A 6 -67.02 2.96 24.28
CA GLY A 6 -66.95 1.83 23.36
C GLY A 6 -67.94 0.69 23.63
N LYS A 7 -68.76 0.78 24.68
CA LYS A 7 -69.82 -0.21 25.01
C LYS A 7 -71.21 0.31 24.64
N ASN A 8 -72.07 -0.55 24.12
CA ASN A 8 -73.49 -0.24 23.98
C ASN A 8 -74.19 -0.38 25.34
N ILE A 9 -75.12 0.52 25.65
CA ILE A 9 -75.79 0.60 26.95
C ILE A 9 -77.29 0.56 26.69
N PHE A 10 -77.99 -0.33 27.38
CA PHE A 10 -79.44 -0.41 27.32
C PHE A 10 -80.05 0.33 28.50
N PHE A 11 -80.99 1.23 28.24
CA PHE A 11 -81.65 1.98 29.28
C PHE A 11 -83.11 1.55 29.39
N LYS A 12 -83.59 1.46 30.63
CA LYS A 12 -85.01 1.33 30.95
C LYS A 12 -85.42 2.55 31.77
N LEU A 13 -86.30 3.37 31.22
CA LEU A 13 -86.82 4.56 31.86
C LEU A 13 -88.24 4.28 32.35
N THR A 14 -88.44 4.24 33.66
CA THR A 14 -89.77 4.12 34.29
C THR A 14 -90.30 5.51 34.60
N VAL A 15 -91.49 5.84 34.09
CA VAL A 15 -92.12 7.14 34.32
C VAL A 15 -93.36 6.96 35.19
N ASN A 16 -93.40 7.69 36.31
CA ASN A 16 -94.53 7.70 37.23
C ASN A 16 -95.07 9.14 37.37
N ARG A 17 -96.32 9.25 37.84
CA ARG A 17 -96.90 10.51 38.29
C ARG A 17 -96.43 10.83 39.72
N LEU A 18 -96.66 12.07 40.17
CA LEU A 18 -96.34 12.52 41.53
C LEU A 18 -96.81 11.61 42.67
N ASN A 19 -97.93 10.91 42.46
CA ASN A 19 -98.50 9.99 43.44
C ASN A 19 -97.96 8.56 43.30
N ASP A 20 -96.81 8.39 42.64
CA ASP A 20 -96.15 7.11 42.34
C ASP A 20 -96.93 6.15 41.43
N GLU A 21 -98.10 6.54 40.92
CA GLU A 21 -98.84 5.77 39.92
C GLU A 21 -98.09 5.72 38.58
N PRO A 22 -98.09 4.57 37.87
CA PRO A 22 -97.50 4.44 36.54
C PRO A 22 -98.05 5.47 35.54
N GLU A 23 -97.19 6.08 34.73
CA GLU A 23 -97.64 6.92 33.63
C GLU A 23 -98.12 6.07 32.44
N ASP A 24 -99.34 6.32 31.99
CA ASP A 24 -99.95 5.62 30.87
C ASP A 24 -99.54 6.26 29.54
N PHE A 25 -98.78 5.58 28.67
CA PHE A 25 -98.37 6.14 27.37
C PHE A 25 -99.34 5.83 26.20
N THR A 26 -100.49 5.20 26.44
CA THR A 26 -101.40 4.71 25.37
C THR A 26 -101.87 5.80 24.41
N ASP A 27 -102.10 7.01 24.90
CA ASP A 27 -102.56 8.18 24.13
C ASP A 27 -101.45 9.19 23.83
N ALA A 28 -100.19 8.87 24.17
CA ALA A 28 -99.05 9.75 23.97
C ALA A 28 -98.71 9.89 22.47
N ARG A 29 -98.44 11.12 22.06
CA ARG A 29 -98.05 11.51 20.70
C ARG A 29 -96.70 12.23 20.74
N ASN A 30 -96.03 12.26 19.60
CA ASN A 30 -94.75 12.95 19.43
C ASN A 30 -93.69 12.56 20.49
N VAL A 31 -93.67 11.30 20.92
CA VAL A 31 -92.71 10.80 21.90
C VAL A 31 -91.30 10.87 21.30
N ARG A 32 -90.43 11.64 21.92
CA ARG A 32 -89.05 11.86 21.50
C ARG A 32 -88.12 11.73 22.69
N LEU A 33 -87.10 10.89 22.54
CA LEU A 33 -86.00 10.79 23.48
C LEU A 33 -84.72 11.33 22.83
N THR A 34 -84.00 12.14 23.58
CA THR A 34 -82.76 12.77 23.13
C THR A 34 -81.68 12.61 24.19
N ILE A 35 -80.48 12.26 23.76
CA ILE A 35 -79.31 12.11 24.62
C ILE A 35 -78.28 13.15 24.18
N ASN A 36 -77.93 14.04 25.10
CA ASN A 36 -77.00 15.14 24.88
C ASN A 36 -75.72 14.91 25.68
N ARG A 37 -74.56 15.25 25.12
CA ARG A 37 -73.34 15.37 25.93
C ARG A 37 -73.27 16.80 26.49
N LYS A 38 -73.10 16.91 27.79
CA LYS A 38 -73.03 18.20 28.48
C LYS A 38 -71.86 19.02 27.95
N TYR A 39 -72.09 20.31 27.68
CA TYR A 39 -71.12 21.25 27.10
C TYR A 39 -70.59 20.84 25.72
N SER A 40 -71.37 20.08 24.95
CA SER A 40 -71.02 19.65 23.59
C SER A 40 -72.23 19.75 22.67
N SER A 41 -71.98 19.85 21.37
CA SER A 41 -73.02 19.76 20.33
C SER A 41 -73.39 18.32 19.99
N TYR A 42 -72.79 17.32 20.65
CA TYR A 42 -73.13 15.91 20.44
C TYR A 42 -74.54 15.61 20.98
N GLN A 43 -75.40 15.16 20.08
CA GLN A 43 -76.78 14.79 20.34
C GLN A 43 -77.14 13.55 19.53
N VAL A 44 -77.84 12.60 20.15
CA VAL A 44 -78.40 11.43 19.48
C VAL A 44 -79.83 11.17 19.94
N SER A 45 -80.68 10.67 19.04
CA SER A 45 -82.05 10.28 19.32
C SER A 45 -82.22 8.79 18.97
N PRO A 46 -81.94 7.87 19.91
CA PRO A 46 -82.02 6.45 19.63
C PRO A 46 -83.46 6.01 19.39
N PRO A 47 -83.67 4.92 18.63
CA PRO A 47 -84.97 4.28 18.56
C PRO A 47 -85.39 3.82 19.95
N LEU A 48 -86.66 4.02 20.29
CA LEU A 48 -87.25 3.68 21.57
C LEU A 48 -88.37 2.65 21.38
N THR A 49 -88.56 1.82 22.40
CA THR A 49 -89.69 0.90 22.53
C THR A 49 -90.42 1.23 23.82
N ILE A 50 -91.75 1.29 23.79
CA ILE A 50 -92.58 1.62 24.96
C ILE A 50 -93.40 0.39 25.34
N HIS A 51 -93.28 -0.02 26.60
CA HIS A 51 -94.07 -1.09 27.20
C HIS A 51 -94.62 -0.58 28.54
N ASP A 52 -95.95 -0.46 28.63
CA ASP A 52 -96.64 0.13 29.79
C ASP A 52 -96.08 1.52 30.15
N ASN A 53 -95.53 1.70 31.35
CA ASN A 53 -94.88 2.92 31.81
C ASN A 53 -93.34 2.92 31.66
N ILE A 54 -92.80 1.94 30.92
CA ILE A 54 -91.37 1.74 30.71
C ILE A 54 -91.00 2.08 29.27
N ILE A 55 -89.99 2.93 29.11
CA ILE A 55 -89.37 3.25 27.82
C ILE A 55 -88.00 2.60 27.77
N GLU A 56 -87.78 1.72 26.80
CA GLU A 56 -86.52 1.05 26.57
C GLU A 56 -85.82 1.64 25.34
N PHE A 57 -84.52 1.91 25.45
CA PHE A 57 -83.71 2.42 24.33
C PHE A 57 -82.25 1.99 24.46
N GLU A 58 -81.56 1.89 23.33
CA GLU A 58 -80.13 1.57 23.27
C GLU A 58 -79.31 2.83 22.97
N PHE A 59 -78.31 3.10 23.80
CA PHE A 59 -77.25 4.06 23.50
C PHE A 59 -76.03 3.32 22.95
N VAL A 60 -75.68 3.61 21.71
CA VAL A 60 -74.49 3.05 21.05
C VAL A 60 -73.27 3.87 21.51
N GLY A 61 -72.46 3.33 22.41
CA GLY A 61 -71.27 3.99 22.96
C GLY A 61 -70.02 3.93 22.06
N GLY A 62 -70.16 3.43 20.82
CA GLY A 62 -69.14 3.49 19.77
C GLY A 62 -69.30 4.69 18.83
N GLY A 63 -68.30 4.96 17.98
CA GLY A 63 -68.34 6.06 17.01
C GLY A 63 -67.97 7.42 17.61
N ASN A 64 -68.86 8.42 17.47
CA ASN A 64 -68.62 9.80 17.93
C ASN A 64 -68.88 10.03 19.45
N ALA A 65 -69.27 8.99 20.19
CA ALA A 65 -69.43 9.06 21.63
C ALA A 65 -68.05 9.18 22.32
N THR A 66 -67.88 10.15 23.20
CA THR A 66 -66.60 10.46 23.86
C THR A 66 -66.78 10.59 25.36
N SER A 67 -65.70 10.53 26.14
CA SER A 67 -65.78 10.63 27.60
C SER A 67 -66.37 11.98 28.04
N GLY A 68 -67.24 11.97 29.06
CA GLY A 68 -67.97 13.14 29.52
C GLY A 68 -69.31 12.80 30.16
N GLN A 69 -70.01 13.83 30.65
CA GLN A 69 -71.34 13.71 31.24
C GLN A 69 -72.42 13.76 30.17
N TYR A 70 -73.40 12.87 30.29
CA TYR A 70 -74.53 12.76 29.36
C TYR A 70 -75.86 13.04 30.07
N GLU A 71 -76.77 13.66 29.34
CA GLU A 71 -78.10 14.08 29.76
C GLU A 71 -79.13 13.39 28.89
N VAL A 72 -80.23 12.91 29.50
CA VAL A 72 -81.33 12.25 28.78
C VAL A 72 -82.58 13.10 28.92
N HIS A 73 -83.21 13.42 27.81
CA HIS A 73 -84.40 14.24 27.73
C HIS A 73 -85.53 13.44 27.09
N LEU A 74 -86.67 13.37 27.75
CA LEU A 74 -87.89 12.78 27.22
C LEU A 74 -88.94 13.87 27.02
N TYR A 75 -89.50 13.89 25.81
CA TYR A 75 -90.63 14.75 25.43
C TYR A 75 -91.78 13.91 24.93
N TYR A 76 -93.00 14.24 25.35
CA TYR A 76 -94.21 13.70 24.73
C TYR A 76 -95.41 14.64 24.92
N GLU A 77 -96.44 14.41 24.12
CA GLU A 77 -97.68 15.19 24.11
C GLU A 77 -98.88 14.28 24.36
N LYS A 78 -99.91 14.77 25.04
CA LYS A 78 -101.21 14.07 25.14
C LYS A 78 -102.36 15.01 24.84
N LEU A 79 -103.43 14.48 24.30
CA LEU A 79 -104.63 15.26 24.04
C LEU A 79 -105.29 15.63 25.38
N ASN A 80 -105.66 16.91 25.51
CA ASN A 80 -106.41 17.39 26.66
C ASN A 80 -107.43 18.42 26.18
N GLU A 81 -108.69 18.00 26.04
CA GLU A 81 -109.79 18.87 25.59
C GLU A 81 -110.10 20.00 26.58
N ALA A 82 -109.66 19.89 27.84
CA ALA A 82 -109.80 20.94 28.85
C ALA A 82 -108.64 21.96 28.82
N SER A 83 -107.57 21.70 28.05
CA SER A 83 -106.46 22.63 27.88
C SER A 83 -106.75 23.62 26.76
N VAL A 84 -106.35 24.89 26.92
CA VAL A 84 -106.51 25.96 25.90
C VAL A 84 -105.84 25.59 24.57
N THR A 85 -104.78 24.78 24.62
CA THR A 85 -104.04 24.31 23.43
C THR A 85 -104.53 22.97 22.89
N GLY A 86 -105.50 22.32 23.55
CA GLY A 86 -106.00 20.97 23.21
C GLY A 86 -105.00 19.84 23.47
N ILE A 87 -103.79 20.16 23.93
CA ILE A 87 -102.66 19.25 24.12
C ILE A 87 -101.91 19.65 25.40
N ASP A 88 -101.59 18.67 26.23
CA ASP A 88 -100.62 18.79 27.32
C ASP A 88 -99.24 18.34 26.83
N LYS A 89 -98.21 19.12 27.18
CA LYS A 89 -96.81 18.83 26.84
C LYS A 89 -96.06 18.41 28.08
N PHE A 90 -95.32 17.31 27.98
CA PHE A 90 -94.55 16.75 29.08
C PHE A 90 -93.07 16.74 28.72
N TYR A 91 -92.26 17.23 29.65
CA TYR A 91 -90.81 17.27 29.56
C TYR A 91 -90.24 16.63 30.81
N LEU A 92 -89.30 15.71 30.62
CA LEU A 92 -88.60 15.04 31.70
C LEU A 92 -87.10 15.04 31.40
N ASP A 93 -86.35 15.77 32.20
CA ASP A 93 -84.92 16.01 32.01
C ASP A 93 -84.11 15.31 33.09
N PHE A 94 -83.26 14.38 32.67
CA PHE A 94 -82.30 13.68 33.52
C PHE A 94 -80.91 14.30 33.36
N CYS A 95 -80.68 15.39 34.07
CA CYS A 95 -79.38 16.03 34.13
C CYS A 95 -78.34 15.09 34.74
N ASN A 96 -77.19 14.93 34.09
CA ASN A 96 -76.11 14.02 34.49
C ASN A 96 -76.53 12.54 34.62
N ALA A 97 -77.42 12.06 33.74
CA ALA A 97 -77.93 10.68 33.73
C ALA A 97 -76.83 9.61 33.84
N PHE A 98 -75.72 9.76 33.09
CA PHE A 98 -74.55 8.89 33.19
C PHE A 98 -73.26 9.61 32.74
N ILE A 99 -72.11 8.98 32.98
CA ILE A 99 -70.79 9.50 32.61
C ILE A 99 -70.04 8.44 31.83
N LEU A 100 -69.59 8.78 30.62
CA LEU A 100 -68.60 7.97 29.91
C LEU A 100 -67.20 8.34 30.37
N VAL A 101 -66.38 7.33 30.70
CA VAL A 101 -64.98 7.49 31.09
C VAL A 101 -64.07 6.81 30.07
N ASP A 102 -62.81 7.25 30.00
CA ASP A 102 -61.83 6.64 29.12
C ASP A 102 -61.60 5.16 29.47
N LEU A 103 -61.14 4.37 28.50
CA LEU A 103 -60.88 2.93 28.64
C LEU A 103 -59.95 2.59 29.83
N THR A 104 -59.08 3.51 30.21
CA THR A 104 -58.11 3.37 31.31
C THR A 104 -58.71 3.63 32.70
N CYS A 105 -59.91 4.23 32.78
CA CYS A 105 -60.58 4.50 34.05
C CYS A 105 -61.37 3.28 34.57
N LYS A 106 -61.57 3.23 35.90
CA LYS A 106 -62.40 2.20 36.55
C LYS A 106 -63.88 2.49 36.32
N GLU A 107 -64.60 1.49 35.81
CA GLU A 107 -66.07 1.47 35.71
C GLU A 107 -66.67 1.22 37.10
N ASP A 108 -67.86 1.77 37.38
CA ASP A 108 -68.55 1.50 38.65
C ASP A 108 -68.87 -0.01 38.75
N ALA A 109 -68.55 -0.66 39.87
CA ALA A 109 -68.65 -2.11 40.02
C ALA A 109 -70.12 -2.59 39.98
N GLY A 110 -70.48 -3.39 38.97
CA GLY A 110 -71.84 -3.92 38.82
C GLY A 110 -72.26 -4.36 37.40
N PHE A 111 -71.38 -4.23 36.39
CA PHE A 111 -71.74 -4.48 34.99
C PHE A 111 -70.83 -5.56 34.37
N GLU A 112 -71.13 -6.83 34.66
CA GLU A 112 -70.40 -8.01 34.14
C GLU A 112 -71.07 -8.69 32.93
N SER A 113 -72.08 -8.08 32.31
CA SER A 113 -72.61 -8.58 31.03
C SER A 113 -72.26 -7.64 29.88
N GLU A 114 -72.13 -8.18 28.66
CA GLU A 114 -71.74 -7.46 27.43
C GLU A 114 -72.71 -6.32 27.02
N SER A 115 -73.72 -6.02 27.82
CA SER A 115 -74.70 -4.97 27.61
C SER A 115 -75.21 -4.44 28.96
N PRO A 116 -74.60 -3.39 29.53
CA PRO A 116 -75.06 -2.80 30.78
C PRO A 116 -76.50 -2.26 30.65
N SER A 117 -77.40 -2.71 31.52
CA SER A 117 -78.76 -2.17 31.63
C SER A 117 -78.87 -1.14 32.75
N ILE A 118 -79.41 0.05 32.50
CA ILE A 118 -79.55 1.13 33.51
C ILE A 118 -81.02 1.52 33.68
N ASN A 119 -81.49 1.54 34.93
CA ASN A 119 -82.84 1.99 35.27
C ASN A 119 -82.84 3.48 35.65
N LEU A 120 -83.68 4.28 34.99
CA LEU A 120 -83.96 5.67 35.33
C LEU A 120 -85.41 5.77 35.82
N LYS A 121 -85.68 6.53 36.89
CA LYS A 121 -87.05 6.79 37.39
C LYS A 121 -87.33 8.29 37.36
N GLY A 122 -88.42 8.70 36.69
CA GLY A 122 -88.88 10.10 36.65
C GLY A 122 -90.30 10.28 37.17
N ILE A 123 -90.59 11.49 37.68
CA ILE A 123 -91.88 11.88 38.27
C ILE A 123 -92.40 13.15 37.59
N ILE A 124 -93.70 13.21 37.27
CA ILE A 124 -94.32 14.32 36.51
C ILE A 124 -95.48 14.98 37.30
N GLU A 125 -95.55 16.33 37.28
CA GLU A 125 -96.68 17.15 37.80
C GLU A 125 -97.60 17.67 36.66
N ARG A 126 -98.92 17.78 36.90
CA ARG A 126 -99.93 18.31 35.95
C ARG A 126 -100.34 19.74 36.34
N ASN A 127 -100.36 20.70 35.42
CA ASN A 127 -100.92 22.05 35.64
C ASN A 127 -102.48 22.01 35.57
N ARG A 128 -103.22 22.54 36.57
CA ARG A 128 -104.71 22.54 36.56
C ARG A 128 -105.35 23.74 37.29
N ASP A 129 -106.34 24.40 36.66
CA ASP A 129 -107.11 25.57 37.15
C ASP A 129 -108.56 25.18 37.64
N TRP A 130 -109.16 25.86 38.64
CA TRP A 130 -110.38 25.45 39.43
C TRP A 130 -111.60 26.44 39.45
N LYS A 131 -112.87 25.98 39.73
CA LYS A 131 -114.09 26.76 40.22
C LYS A 131 -115.23 25.91 40.92
N ASP A 132 -116.04 26.50 41.85
CA ASP A 132 -117.10 25.90 42.78
C ASP A 132 -118.58 26.49 42.76
N GLY A 133 -119.60 25.96 43.54
CA GLY A 133 -121.09 26.29 43.59
C GLY A 133 -121.81 26.65 44.97
N VAL A 134 -123.17 26.84 45.07
CA VAL A 134 -123.96 27.74 46.06
C VAL A 134 -125.05 27.11 47.03
N THR A 135 -125.47 27.78 48.15
CA THR A 135 -126.22 27.31 49.40
C THR A 135 -127.66 27.91 49.71
N PRO A 136 -128.63 27.21 50.41
CA PRO A 136 -130.01 27.65 50.82
C PRO A 136 -130.23 28.67 52.01
N ARG A 137 -131.43 29.29 52.17
CA ARG A 137 -131.84 30.26 53.25
C ARG A 137 -133.36 30.30 53.61
N ILE A 138 -133.84 31.09 54.59
CA ILE A 138 -135.29 31.33 54.90
C ILE A 138 -135.71 32.74 54.42
N ASP A 139 -136.91 32.87 53.85
CA ASP A 139 -137.52 34.16 53.50
C ASP A 139 -138.03 34.89 54.76
N PRO A 140 -137.53 36.10 55.06
CA PRO A 140 -137.86 36.81 56.29
C PRO A 140 -139.30 37.35 56.32
N ASP A 141 -139.94 37.54 55.16
CA ASP A 141 -141.28 38.12 55.07
C ASP A 141 -142.36 37.03 55.15
N THR A 142 -142.18 35.94 54.41
CA THR A 142 -143.16 34.84 54.36
C THR A 142 -142.98 33.81 55.47
N LYS A 143 -141.82 33.83 56.16
CA LYS A 143 -141.38 32.82 57.13
C LYS A 143 -141.39 31.40 56.54
N ARG A 144 -141.05 31.29 55.25
CA ARG A 144 -140.90 30.02 54.50
C ARG A 144 -139.47 29.79 54.04
N TRP A 145 -139.07 28.53 53.86
CA TRP A 145 -137.71 28.16 53.42
C TRP A 145 -137.47 28.41 51.91
N MET A 146 -136.25 28.79 51.48
CA MET A 146 -135.82 29.14 50.11
C MET A 146 -134.51 28.42 49.67
N ILE A 147 -134.39 28.00 48.41
CA ILE A 147 -133.13 27.51 47.79
C ILE A 147 -132.81 28.35 46.54
N GLY A 148 -131.69 29.07 46.57
CA GLY A 148 -131.37 30.05 45.52
C GLY A 148 -132.42 31.16 45.46
N ILE A 149 -133.27 31.13 44.43
CA ILE A 149 -134.40 32.05 44.23
C ILE A 149 -135.77 31.36 44.35
N GLU A 150 -135.82 30.05 44.61
CA GLU A 150 -137.08 29.27 44.67
C GLU A 150 -137.59 29.14 46.11
N ASP A 151 -138.90 29.41 46.33
CA ASP A 151 -139.62 29.25 47.61
C ASP A 151 -140.16 27.81 47.74
N THR A 152 -139.91 27.19 48.89
CA THR A 152 -140.27 25.79 49.18
C THR A 152 -141.69 25.61 49.74
N GLY A 153 -142.38 26.69 50.13
CA GLY A 153 -143.77 26.65 50.57
C GLY A 153 -144.02 26.19 52.01
N VAL A 154 -143.00 25.89 52.82
CA VAL A 154 -143.16 25.38 54.20
C VAL A 154 -143.12 26.51 55.24
N VAL A 155 -144.16 26.66 56.07
CA VAL A 155 -144.29 27.70 57.13
C VAL A 155 -143.74 27.20 58.48
N ALA A 156 -143.06 28.07 59.24
CA ALA A 156 -142.20 27.66 60.36
C ALA A 156 -142.76 27.72 61.81
N GLU A 157 -144.02 28.08 62.12
CA GLU A 157 -144.49 28.26 63.55
C GLU A 157 -146.00 27.93 63.87
N GLY A 158 -146.34 27.61 65.15
CA GLY A 158 -147.70 27.30 65.71
C GLY A 158 -147.91 27.75 67.20
N LYS A 159 -149.15 27.72 67.77
CA LYS A 159 -149.57 28.27 69.12
C LYS A 159 -149.75 27.22 70.25
N ASP A 160 -149.49 27.60 71.52
CA ASP A 160 -149.38 26.74 72.72
C ASP A 160 -150.65 26.57 73.63
N GLY A 161 -150.69 25.48 74.42
CA GLY A 161 -151.67 25.17 75.49
C GLY A 161 -151.08 25.18 76.92
N LEU A 162 -151.89 24.89 77.96
CA LEU A 162 -151.46 24.95 79.38
C LEU A 162 -150.40 23.89 79.73
N THR A 163 -149.29 24.31 80.37
CA THR A 163 -148.14 23.47 80.70
C THR A 163 -148.28 22.79 82.07
N PRO A 164 -148.22 21.45 82.16
CA PRO A 164 -148.06 20.74 83.43
C PRO A 164 -146.74 21.12 84.11
N PHE A 165 -146.71 21.22 85.45
CA PHE A 165 -145.48 21.45 86.22
C PHE A 165 -145.33 20.44 87.36
N ILE A 166 -144.16 20.38 87.98
CA ILE A 166 -143.89 19.52 89.14
C ILE A 166 -144.05 20.35 90.41
N GLY A 167 -144.98 19.97 91.28
CA GLY A 167 -145.21 20.64 92.55
C GLY A 167 -144.14 20.30 93.60
N GLU A 168 -144.11 21.05 94.71
CA GLU A 168 -143.11 20.85 95.78
C GLU A 168 -143.17 19.45 96.42
N ASN A 169 -144.31 18.77 96.38
CA ASN A 169 -144.45 17.38 96.83
C ASN A 169 -143.86 16.34 95.87
N GLY A 170 -143.30 16.79 94.75
CA GLY A 170 -142.71 15.94 93.72
C GLY A 170 -143.73 15.30 92.79
N ASN A 171 -145.03 15.62 92.86
CA ASN A 171 -146.05 15.14 91.92
C ASN A 171 -146.22 16.05 90.70
N TRP A 172 -146.82 15.52 89.64
CA TRP A 172 -147.27 16.32 88.49
C TRP A 172 -148.54 17.12 88.81
N TRP A 173 -148.57 18.38 88.41
CA TRP A 173 -149.68 19.34 88.55
C TRP A 173 -150.13 19.88 87.19
N ILE A 174 -151.43 20.10 87.02
CA ILE A 174 -152.02 20.74 85.81
C ILE A 174 -152.92 21.89 86.27
N GLY A 175 -152.48 23.12 86.03
CA GLY A 175 -153.08 24.29 86.69
C GLY A 175 -153.00 24.12 88.22
N ASP A 176 -154.13 24.21 88.90
CA ASP A 176 -154.20 24.10 90.37
C ASP A 176 -154.56 22.68 90.87
N VAL A 177 -154.54 21.67 89.99
CA VAL A 177 -154.89 20.28 90.32
C VAL A 177 -153.64 19.42 90.45
N ASP A 178 -153.39 18.89 91.66
CA ASP A 178 -152.43 17.81 91.89
C ASP A 178 -152.96 16.50 91.30
N THR A 179 -152.17 15.84 90.45
CA THR A 179 -152.55 14.56 89.85
C THR A 179 -152.34 13.36 90.79
N GLY A 180 -151.63 13.53 91.90
CA GLY A 180 -151.22 12.45 92.81
C GLY A 180 -150.18 11.49 92.21
N LYS A 181 -149.59 11.83 91.05
CA LYS A 181 -148.57 11.01 90.37
C LYS A 181 -147.18 11.59 90.59
N PRO A 182 -146.23 10.86 91.19
CA PRO A 182 -144.87 11.35 91.36
C PRO A 182 -144.21 11.60 90.01
N SER A 183 -143.41 12.66 89.96
CA SER A 183 -142.67 13.12 88.77
C SER A 183 -141.53 12.19 88.35
N ARG A 184 -141.19 11.20 89.19
CA ARG A 184 -140.15 10.19 88.93
C ARG A 184 -140.67 8.82 89.35
N GLY A 185 -140.37 7.79 88.55
CA GLY A 185 -140.60 6.39 88.92
C GLY A 185 -139.71 5.94 90.07
N LYS A 186 -140.04 4.80 90.70
CA LYS A 186 -139.21 4.16 91.73
C LYS A 186 -137.79 3.94 91.18
N ALA A 187 -136.76 4.34 91.94
CA ALA A 187 -135.37 4.02 91.58
C ALA A 187 -135.17 2.49 91.65
N PHE A 188 -134.49 1.93 90.66
CA PHE A 188 -134.15 0.51 90.66
C PHE A 188 -133.14 0.22 91.77
N GLU A 189 -133.40 -0.82 92.56
CA GLU A 189 -132.45 -1.41 93.52
C GLU A 189 -131.87 -2.71 92.95
N TYR A 190 -130.74 -3.18 93.50
CA TYR A 190 -130.07 -4.41 93.04
C TYR A 190 -131.00 -5.65 93.07
N SER A 191 -131.99 -5.65 93.97
CA SER A 191 -133.03 -6.68 94.09
C SER A 191 -134.09 -6.63 92.98
N ASP A 192 -134.15 -5.55 92.20
CA ASP A 192 -135.06 -5.41 91.06
C ASP A 192 -134.49 -6.13 89.79
N PHE A 193 -133.27 -6.69 89.84
CA PHE A 193 -132.63 -7.44 88.74
C PHE A 193 -132.40 -8.91 89.11
N THR A 194 -132.57 -9.80 88.13
CA THR A 194 -132.17 -11.21 88.23
C THR A 194 -130.66 -11.39 88.12
N GLU A 195 -130.11 -12.52 88.60
CA GLU A 195 -128.68 -12.82 88.47
C GLU A 195 -128.21 -12.80 86.99
N GLU A 196 -129.06 -13.26 86.07
CA GLU A 196 -128.80 -13.21 84.63
C GLU A 196 -128.71 -11.78 84.10
N GLN A 197 -129.60 -10.87 84.53
CA GLN A 197 -129.57 -9.46 84.10
C GLN A 197 -128.36 -8.73 84.67
N ILE A 198 -127.97 -9.03 85.91
CA ILE A 198 -126.74 -8.50 86.50
C ILE A 198 -125.52 -8.99 85.73
N LYS A 199 -125.51 -10.28 85.33
CA LYS A 199 -124.46 -10.84 84.49
C LYS A 199 -124.38 -10.13 83.15
N GLU A 200 -125.51 -9.94 82.46
CA GLU A 200 -125.60 -9.23 81.18
C GLU A 200 -125.12 -7.77 81.28
N LEU A 201 -125.46 -7.06 82.36
CA LEU A 201 -124.96 -5.71 82.64
C LEU A 201 -123.44 -5.67 82.90
N GLN A 202 -122.84 -6.77 83.40
CA GLN A 202 -121.41 -6.89 83.67
C GLN A 202 -120.61 -7.42 82.46
N GLU A 203 -121.24 -8.04 81.47
CA GLU A 203 -120.58 -8.59 80.28
C GLU A 203 -119.67 -7.57 79.56
N PRO A 204 -120.06 -6.29 79.34
CA PRO A 204 -119.17 -5.33 78.70
C PRO A 204 -117.87 -5.08 79.48
N ALA A 205 -117.94 -5.06 80.81
CA ALA A 205 -116.78 -4.87 81.68
C ALA A 205 -115.87 -6.13 81.67
N ARG A 206 -116.46 -7.33 81.69
CA ARG A 206 -115.72 -8.59 81.57
C ARG A 206 -115.03 -8.72 80.21
N ALA A 207 -115.76 -8.42 79.12
CA ALA A 207 -115.22 -8.43 77.77
C ALA A 207 -114.06 -7.43 77.60
N MET A 208 -114.13 -6.27 78.24
CA MET A 208 -113.04 -5.29 78.22
C MET A 208 -111.80 -5.78 78.99
N ILE A 209 -111.98 -6.46 80.12
CA ILE A 209 -110.87 -7.07 80.88
C ILE A 209 -110.20 -8.17 80.04
N ASP A 210 -110.98 -9.05 79.40
CA ASP A 210 -110.46 -10.10 78.52
C ASP A 210 -109.75 -9.53 77.30
N ALA A 211 -110.27 -8.43 76.73
CA ALA A 211 -109.63 -7.72 75.63
C ALA A 211 -108.30 -7.06 76.08
N LEU A 212 -108.23 -6.52 77.29
CA LEU A 212 -107.02 -5.92 77.83
C LEU A 212 -105.95 -6.98 78.12
N ASP A 213 -106.32 -8.12 78.71
CA ASP A 213 -105.42 -9.26 78.93
C ASP A 213 -104.90 -9.83 77.60
N THR A 214 -105.77 -9.92 76.59
CA THR A 214 -105.37 -10.31 75.23
C THR A 214 -104.38 -9.32 74.63
N LEU A 215 -104.61 -8.02 74.80
CA LEU A 215 -103.72 -6.97 74.32
C LEU A 215 -102.37 -6.98 75.05
N ASP A 216 -102.35 -7.13 76.37
CA ASP A 216 -101.13 -7.18 77.17
C ASP A 216 -100.25 -8.37 76.79
N LYS A 217 -100.86 -9.55 76.58
CA LYS A 217 -100.17 -10.74 76.04
C LYS A 217 -99.59 -10.49 74.66
N ALA A 218 -100.35 -9.82 73.77
CA ALA A 218 -99.88 -9.50 72.43
C ALA A 218 -98.73 -8.48 72.44
N VAL A 219 -98.82 -7.42 73.25
CA VAL A 219 -97.76 -6.42 73.42
C VAL A 219 -96.50 -7.06 74.00
N THR A 220 -96.63 -7.87 75.04
CA THR A 220 -95.51 -8.59 75.66
C THR A 220 -94.84 -9.55 74.67
N ALA A 221 -95.62 -10.28 73.88
CA ALA A 221 -95.10 -11.16 72.84
C ALA A 221 -94.36 -10.36 71.74
N ASN A 222 -94.92 -9.25 71.28
CA ASN A 222 -94.29 -8.36 70.29
C ASN A 222 -92.98 -7.74 70.82
N GLU A 223 -92.96 -7.32 72.09
CA GLU A 223 -91.77 -6.76 72.71
C GLU A 223 -90.67 -7.83 72.86
N GLN A 224 -91.04 -9.04 73.25
CA GLN A 224 -90.09 -10.17 73.27
C GLN A 224 -89.54 -10.48 71.88
N GLN A 225 -90.39 -10.41 70.84
CA GLN A 225 -89.94 -10.58 69.45
C GLN A 225 -89.01 -9.46 69.01
N ARG A 226 -89.29 -8.19 69.36
CA ARG A 226 -88.41 -7.05 69.10
C ARG A 226 -87.05 -7.23 69.77
N ILE A 227 -87.03 -7.66 71.03
CA ILE A 227 -85.79 -7.95 71.78
C ILE A 227 -84.99 -9.07 71.10
N ASN A 228 -85.65 -10.16 70.69
CA ASN A 228 -84.98 -11.27 69.99
C ASN A 228 -84.40 -10.83 68.64
N ASN A 229 -85.14 -10.01 67.88
CA ASN A 229 -84.65 -9.43 66.62
C ASN A 229 -83.46 -8.50 66.84
N GLU A 230 -83.52 -7.66 67.89
CA GLU A 230 -82.43 -6.75 68.24
C GLU A 230 -81.17 -7.51 68.68
N ASN A 231 -81.31 -8.55 69.49
CA ASN A 231 -80.20 -9.43 69.85
C ASN A 231 -79.58 -10.09 68.61
N THR A 232 -80.41 -10.57 67.69
CA THR A 232 -79.95 -11.18 66.42
C THR A 232 -79.20 -10.16 65.56
N ARG A 233 -79.70 -8.92 65.47
CA ARG A 233 -79.04 -7.82 64.76
C ARG A 233 -77.69 -7.48 65.40
N VAL A 234 -77.61 -7.41 66.72
CA VAL A 234 -76.36 -7.14 67.46
C VAL A 234 -75.34 -8.25 67.24
N SER A 235 -75.74 -9.52 67.34
CA SER A 235 -74.86 -10.66 67.04
C SER A 235 -74.33 -10.62 65.61
N SER A 236 -75.20 -10.31 64.64
CA SER A 236 -74.82 -10.17 63.23
C SER A 236 -73.84 -9.00 63.01
N GLU A 237 -74.08 -7.87 63.67
CA GLU A 237 -73.20 -6.70 63.60
C GLU A 237 -71.84 -6.95 64.25
N ASN A 238 -71.78 -7.72 65.33
CA ASN A 238 -70.52 -8.16 65.94
C ASN A 238 -69.74 -9.09 65.01
N ALA A 239 -70.41 -10.07 64.38
CA ALA A 239 -69.79 -10.95 63.40
C ALA A 239 -69.27 -10.18 62.16
N ARG A 240 -70.01 -9.16 61.72
CA ARG A 240 -69.57 -8.25 60.64
C ARG A 240 -68.32 -7.46 61.04
N LYS A 241 -68.26 -6.93 62.27
CA LYS A 241 -67.09 -6.21 62.79
C LYS A 241 -65.87 -7.11 62.91
N GLU A 242 -66.04 -8.34 63.37
CA GLU A 242 -64.96 -9.32 63.45
C GLU A 242 -64.42 -9.67 62.06
N SER A 243 -65.32 -9.92 61.10
CA SER A 243 -64.95 -10.16 59.70
C SER A 243 -64.20 -8.96 59.09
N GLU A 244 -64.62 -7.74 59.39
CA GLU A 244 -63.97 -6.53 58.91
C GLU A 244 -62.58 -6.31 59.55
N ASN A 245 -62.42 -6.66 60.83
CA ASN A 245 -61.10 -6.66 61.48
C ASN A 245 -60.16 -7.68 60.84
N LEU A 246 -60.63 -8.91 60.58
CA LEU A 246 -59.84 -9.94 59.88
C LEU A 246 -59.47 -9.50 58.46
N ARG A 247 -60.40 -8.89 57.73
CA ARG A 247 -60.14 -8.32 56.40
C ARG A 247 -59.05 -7.25 56.46
N ARG A 248 -59.10 -6.36 57.47
CA ARG A 248 -58.09 -5.31 57.67
C ARG A 248 -56.71 -5.90 58.01
N GLU A 249 -56.65 -6.92 58.86
CA GLU A 249 -55.40 -7.60 59.21
C GLU A 249 -54.79 -8.33 58.01
N ALA A 250 -55.61 -9.00 57.21
CA ALA A 250 -55.19 -9.61 55.95
C ALA A 250 -54.67 -8.56 54.97
N GLU A 251 -55.32 -7.40 54.89
CA GLU A 251 -54.90 -6.31 54.01
C GLU A 251 -53.59 -5.66 54.47
N ASN A 252 -53.39 -5.48 55.78
CA ASN A 252 -52.12 -5.02 56.34
C ASN A 252 -50.99 -6.02 56.03
N THR A 253 -51.27 -7.32 56.17
CA THR A 253 -50.30 -8.38 55.84
C THR A 253 -49.96 -8.36 54.35
N ARG A 254 -50.96 -8.18 53.49
CA ARG A 254 -50.77 -8.03 52.03
C ARG A 254 -49.91 -6.82 51.72
N ALA A 255 -50.14 -5.68 52.37
CA ALA A 255 -49.35 -4.46 52.19
C ALA A 255 -47.88 -4.66 52.61
N SER A 256 -47.62 -5.24 53.79
CA SER A 256 -46.24 -5.54 54.22
C SER A 256 -45.53 -6.54 53.29
N ASN A 257 -46.25 -7.55 52.78
CA ASN A 257 -45.68 -8.48 51.80
C ASN A 257 -45.37 -7.79 50.46
N GLU A 258 -46.20 -6.82 50.07
CA GLU A 258 -45.98 -6.02 48.87
C GLU A 258 -44.74 -5.13 49.01
N GLU A 259 -44.57 -4.44 50.14
CA GLU A 259 -43.35 -3.66 50.45
C GLU A 259 -42.09 -4.55 50.46
N ALA A 260 -42.18 -5.75 51.03
CA ALA A 260 -41.10 -6.72 51.01
C ALA A 260 -40.77 -7.18 49.58
N ARG A 261 -41.79 -7.37 48.73
CA ARG A 261 -41.60 -7.71 47.32
C ARG A 261 -40.95 -6.58 46.54
N GLU A 262 -41.38 -5.33 46.74
CA GLU A 262 -40.77 -4.15 46.10
C GLU A 262 -39.29 -3.99 46.50
N THR A 263 -38.98 -4.20 47.78
CA THR A 263 -37.60 -4.17 48.29
C THR A 263 -36.76 -5.29 47.65
N ALA A 264 -37.29 -6.51 47.60
CA ALA A 264 -36.63 -7.63 46.96
C ALA A 264 -36.39 -7.38 45.46
N GLU A 265 -37.37 -6.81 44.75
CA GLU A 265 -37.27 -6.50 43.33
C GLU A 265 -36.22 -5.42 43.06
N THR A 266 -36.18 -4.38 43.90
CA THR A 266 -35.13 -3.35 43.87
C THR A 266 -33.75 -3.96 44.10
N GLY A 267 -33.64 -4.91 45.03
CA GLY A 267 -32.42 -5.68 45.27
C GLY A 267 -32.00 -6.53 44.07
N ARG A 268 -32.94 -7.24 43.42
CA ARG A 268 -32.67 -8.01 42.19
C ARG A 268 -32.22 -7.11 41.06
N ALA A 269 -32.88 -5.98 40.84
CA ALA A 269 -32.51 -5.01 39.81
C ALA A 269 -31.09 -4.47 40.03
N SER A 270 -30.73 -4.15 41.27
CA SER A 270 -29.38 -3.69 41.62
C SER A 270 -28.32 -4.78 41.43
N ALA A 271 -28.64 -6.02 41.78
CA ALA A 271 -27.76 -7.17 41.55
C ALA A 271 -27.55 -7.43 40.04
N GLU A 272 -28.60 -7.29 39.25
CA GLU A 272 -28.54 -7.44 37.80
C GLU A 272 -27.71 -6.33 37.14
N ASP A 273 -27.87 -5.08 37.56
CA ASP A 273 -27.03 -3.96 37.11
C ASP A 273 -25.54 -4.20 37.42
N ASN A 274 -25.23 -4.69 38.63
CA ASN A 274 -23.86 -5.07 38.98
C ASN A 274 -23.33 -6.23 38.13
N ARG A 275 -24.17 -7.23 37.83
CA ARG A 275 -23.82 -8.36 36.95
C ARG A 275 -23.53 -7.87 35.54
N VAL A 276 -24.35 -6.97 35.00
CA VAL A 276 -24.15 -6.36 33.68
C VAL A 276 -22.84 -5.56 33.64
N LYS A 277 -22.56 -4.75 34.66
CA LYS A 277 -21.29 -4.01 34.76
C LYS A 277 -20.07 -4.93 34.82
N ALA A 278 -20.16 -6.02 35.60
CA ALA A 278 -19.10 -7.03 35.65
C ALA A 278 -18.90 -7.72 34.31
N GLU A 279 -19.98 -8.04 33.59
CA GLU A 279 -19.90 -8.64 32.26
C GLU A 279 -19.31 -7.67 31.23
N GLN A 280 -19.67 -6.39 31.28
CA GLN A 280 -19.09 -5.36 30.43
C GLN A 280 -17.57 -5.26 30.64
N SER A 281 -17.11 -5.29 31.89
CA SER A 281 -15.68 -5.28 32.22
C SER A 281 -14.96 -6.55 31.75
N ARG A 282 -15.61 -7.72 31.85
CA ARG A 282 -15.10 -8.98 31.29
C ARG A 282 -14.96 -8.91 29.77
N VAL A 283 -15.97 -8.40 29.07
CA VAL A 283 -15.96 -8.23 27.61
C VAL A 283 -14.85 -7.29 27.18
N GLU A 284 -14.66 -6.17 27.89
CA GLU A 284 -13.57 -5.23 27.60
C GLU A 284 -12.18 -5.86 27.80
N THR A 285 -12.02 -6.62 28.89
CA THR A 285 -10.78 -7.39 29.14
C THR A 285 -10.53 -8.42 28.04
N GLU A 286 -11.57 -9.13 27.60
CA GLU A 286 -11.47 -10.13 26.54
C GLU A 286 -11.13 -9.49 25.19
N ASN A 287 -11.72 -8.34 24.85
CA ASN A 287 -11.37 -7.58 23.65
C ASN A 287 -9.90 -7.14 23.66
N ASN A 288 -9.38 -6.69 24.81
CA ASN A 288 -7.97 -6.35 24.97
C ASN A 288 -7.07 -7.58 24.78
N ARG A 289 -7.50 -8.74 25.31
CA ARG A 289 -6.79 -10.02 25.12
C ARG A 289 -6.76 -10.45 23.66
N VAL A 290 -7.90 -10.35 22.95
CA VAL A 290 -8.01 -10.63 21.52
C VAL A 290 -7.11 -9.71 20.70
N THR A 291 -7.09 -8.42 21.04
CA THR A 291 -6.21 -7.45 20.37
C THR A 291 -4.73 -7.80 20.56
N ALA A 292 -4.32 -8.09 21.79
CA ALA A 292 -2.95 -8.52 22.09
C ALA A 292 -2.58 -9.83 21.37
N GLU A 293 -3.52 -10.77 21.30
CA GLU A 293 -3.34 -12.04 20.60
C GLU A 293 -3.19 -11.85 19.08
N ASN A 294 -4.00 -10.98 18.47
CA ASN A 294 -3.86 -10.61 17.05
C ASN A 294 -2.48 -10.01 16.77
N THR A 295 -2.01 -9.07 17.62
CA THR A 295 -0.64 -8.52 17.50
C THR A 295 0.43 -9.61 17.65
N ARG A 296 0.25 -10.58 18.55
CA ARG A 296 1.17 -11.71 18.70
C ARG A 296 1.20 -12.56 17.42
N VAL A 297 0.04 -12.86 16.83
CA VAL A 297 -0.07 -13.60 15.58
C VAL A 297 0.62 -12.86 14.43
N GLU A 298 0.42 -11.54 14.31
CA GLU A 298 1.12 -10.71 13.31
C GLU A 298 2.64 -10.79 13.48
N LYS A 299 3.14 -10.66 14.72
CA LYS A 299 4.57 -10.79 15.03
C LYS A 299 5.11 -12.18 14.72
N GLU A 300 4.35 -13.24 14.97
CA GLU A 300 4.78 -14.59 14.62
C GLU A 300 4.78 -14.82 13.10
N ASN A 301 3.84 -14.23 12.36
CA ASN A 301 3.85 -14.27 10.89
C ASN A 301 5.06 -13.51 10.30
N GLU A 302 5.41 -12.35 10.85
CA GLU A 302 6.63 -11.61 10.51
C GLU A 302 7.88 -12.47 10.79
N ARG A 303 7.92 -13.11 11.97
CA ARG A 303 8.99 -14.03 12.36
C ARG A 303 9.11 -15.20 11.39
N GLN A 304 8.01 -15.85 11.04
CA GLN A 304 7.99 -16.96 10.08
C GLN A 304 8.48 -16.52 8.70
N THR A 305 8.12 -15.31 8.26
CA THR A 305 8.58 -14.77 6.98
C THR A 305 10.08 -14.50 6.99
N ALA A 306 10.61 -13.94 8.08
CA ALA A 306 12.04 -13.73 8.28
C ALA A 306 12.80 -15.07 8.32
N GLU A 307 12.22 -16.08 8.98
CA GLU A 307 12.77 -17.42 9.10
C GLU A 307 12.82 -18.14 7.73
N ASN A 308 11.74 -18.08 6.94
CA ASN A 308 11.73 -18.59 5.57
C ASN A 308 12.78 -17.90 4.67
N THR A 309 12.97 -16.60 4.86
CA THR A 309 14.02 -15.83 4.15
C THR A 309 15.41 -16.30 4.57
N ARG A 310 15.63 -16.50 5.87
CA ARG A 310 16.88 -17.05 6.41
C ARG A 310 17.17 -18.43 5.85
N ASP A 311 16.17 -19.31 5.82
CA ASP A 311 16.29 -20.65 5.24
C ASP A 311 16.62 -20.60 3.75
N THR A 312 15.99 -19.71 2.99
CA THR A 312 16.29 -19.51 1.56
C THR A 312 17.72 -19.02 1.34
N ASN A 313 18.16 -18.05 2.15
CA ASN A 313 19.54 -17.56 2.13
C ASN A 313 20.53 -18.66 2.52
N GLU A 314 20.19 -19.48 3.51
CA GLU A 314 21.01 -20.60 3.97
C GLU A 314 21.12 -21.70 2.91
N GLN A 315 20.04 -22.01 2.20
CA GLN A 315 20.08 -22.90 1.04
C GLN A 315 20.97 -22.33 -0.08
N SER A 316 20.82 -21.04 -0.40
CA SER A 316 21.66 -20.37 -1.39
C SER A 316 23.15 -20.37 -0.98
N ARG A 317 23.43 -20.21 0.32
CA ARG A 317 24.78 -20.33 0.88
C ARG A 317 25.31 -21.75 0.76
N LYS A 318 24.51 -22.78 1.10
CA LYS A 318 24.88 -24.19 0.93
C LYS A 318 25.15 -24.55 -0.52
N GLU A 319 24.36 -24.02 -1.45
CA GLU A 319 24.53 -24.25 -2.88
C GLU A 319 25.80 -23.56 -3.40
N SER A 320 26.06 -22.32 -2.98
CA SER A 320 27.31 -21.61 -3.26
C SER A 320 28.53 -22.34 -2.68
N GLU A 321 28.41 -22.86 -1.46
CA GLU A 321 29.45 -23.65 -0.81
C GLU A 321 29.67 -24.97 -1.53
N THR A 322 28.62 -25.63 -1.99
CA THR A 322 28.71 -26.83 -2.84
C THR A 322 29.42 -26.52 -4.15
N ASN A 323 29.12 -25.40 -4.79
CA ASN A 323 29.81 -24.96 -6.01
C ASN A 323 31.27 -24.62 -5.75
N ARG A 324 31.58 -24.00 -4.60
CA ARG A 324 32.95 -23.74 -4.16
C ARG A 324 33.72 -25.03 -3.91
N VAL A 325 33.12 -26.01 -3.23
CA VAL A 325 33.70 -27.33 -3.00
C VAL A 325 33.93 -28.04 -4.32
N LYS A 326 32.97 -28.06 -5.26
CA LYS A 326 33.17 -28.63 -6.60
C LYS A 326 34.29 -27.95 -7.38
N ALA A 327 34.39 -26.62 -7.29
CA ALA A 327 35.47 -25.87 -7.91
C ALA A 327 36.82 -26.22 -7.28
N GLU A 328 36.86 -26.41 -5.95
CA GLU A 328 38.07 -26.83 -5.25
C GLU A 328 38.42 -28.29 -5.54
N GLU A 329 37.46 -29.21 -5.63
CA GLU A 329 37.65 -30.57 -6.14
C GLU A 329 38.22 -30.56 -7.56
N GLY A 330 37.72 -29.66 -8.42
CA GLY A 330 38.26 -29.40 -9.75
C GLY A 330 39.71 -28.91 -9.70
N ARG A 331 40.01 -27.94 -8.83
CA ARG A 331 41.39 -27.45 -8.59
C ARG A 331 42.31 -28.53 -8.04
N VAL A 332 41.82 -29.38 -7.13
CA VAL A 332 42.58 -30.52 -6.57
C VAL A 332 42.82 -31.56 -7.64
N THR A 333 41.82 -31.86 -8.48
CA THR A 333 41.96 -32.77 -9.62
C THR A 333 42.98 -32.22 -10.61
N GLU A 334 42.90 -30.94 -10.95
CA GLU A 334 43.83 -30.25 -11.83
C GLU A 334 45.24 -30.19 -11.23
N PHE A 335 45.35 -29.91 -9.94
CA PHE A 335 46.62 -29.94 -9.22
C PHE A 335 47.22 -31.35 -9.21
N ASN A 336 46.41 -32.39 -8.99
CA ASN A 336 46.86 -33.77 -9.06
C ASN A 336 47.28 -34.16 -10.47
N ARG A 337 46.56 -33.70 -11.51
CA ARG A 337 46.96 -33.87 -12.92
C ARG A 337 48.29 -33.19 -13.18
N LEU A 338 48.43 -31.92 -12.83
CA LEU A 338 49.68 -31.16 -12.97
C LEU A 338 50.82 -31.76 -12.16
N LYS A 339 50.53 -32.28 -10.96
CA LYS A 339 51.49 -33.01 -10.13
C LYS A 339 51.92 -34.28 -10.83
N SER A 340 51.01 -35.12 -11.32
CA SER A 340 51.36 -36.32 -12.07
C SER A 340 52.07 -36.01 -13.39
N GLU A 341 51.72 -34.93 -14.09
CA GLU A 341 52.42 -34.47 -15.28
C GLU A 341 53.81 -33.94 -14.94
N SER A 342 53.98 -33.23 -13.83
CA SER A 342 55.26 -32.78 -13.32
C SER A 342 56.11 -33.96 -12.84
N GLU A 343 55.53 -34.94 -12.16
CA GLU A 343 56.17 -36.20 -11.77
C GLU A 343 56.53 -37.03 -13.00
N THR A 344 55.66 -37.07 -14.02
CA THR A 344 55.93 -37.74 -15.30
C THR A 344 56.98 -36.98 -16.10
N ALA A 345 56.97 -35.66 -16.12
CA ALA A 345 57.98 -34.83 -16.76
C ALA A 345 59.31 -34.95 -16.02
N THR A 346 59.29 -35.04 -14.69
CA THR A 346 60.47 -35.30 -13.86
C THR A 346 60.96 -36.72 -14.10
N LEU A 347 60.07 -37.72 -14.14
CA LEU A 347 60.42 -39.11 -14.45
C LEU A 347 60.93 -39.25 -15.87
N ASN A 348 60.36 -38.54 -16.85
CA ASN A 348 60.82 -38.49 -18.23
C ASN A 348 62.15 -37.75 -18.31
N ALA A 349 62.35 -36.65 -17.57
CA ALA A 349 63.62 -35.96 -17.49
C ALA A 349 64.67 -36.80 -16.77
N THR A 350 64.31 -37.55 -15.74
CA THR A 350 65.15 -38.53 -15.04
C THR A 350 65.42 -39.75 -15.91
N THR A 351 64.46 -40.21 -16.71
CA THR A 351 64.62 -41.31 -17.67
C THR A 351 65.47 -40.84 -18.84
N GLN A 352 65.30 -39.61 -19.31
CA GLN A 352 66.12 -39.00 -20.34
C GLN A 352 67.51 -38.67 -19.81
N ALA A 353 67.65 -38.30 -18.54
CA ALA A 353 68.92 -38.10 -17.86
C ALA A 353 69.60 -39.42 -17.53
N ASN A 354 68.85 -40.48 -17.20
CA ASN A 354 69.34 -41.83 -17.01
C ASN A 354 69.66 -42.50 -18.34
N TYR A 355 68.92 -42.18 -19.41
CA TYR A 355 69.24 -42.55 -20.78
C TYR A 355 70.45 -41.76 -21.25
N ALA A 356 70.56 -40.47 -20.96
CA ALA A 356 71.77 -39.69 -21.23
C ALA A 356 72.95 -40.13 -20.34
N LYS A 357 72.69 -40.68 -19.16
CA LYS A 357 73.67 -41.31 -18.28
C LYS A 357 74.02 -42.72 -18.74
N GLU A 358 73.11 -43.52 -19.28
CA GLU A 358 73.39 -44.82 -19.91
C GLU A 358 74.08 -44.62 -21.26
N GLN A 359 73.68 -43.64 -22.06
CA GLN A 359 74.43 -43.18 -23.22
C GLN A 359 75.77 -42.61 -22.75
N GLY A 360 75.82 -41.92 -21.62
CA GLY A 360 77.03 -41.39 -20.99
C GLY A 360 77.92 -42.45 -20.35
N ASP A 361 77.38 -43.59 -19.92
CA ASP A 361 78.04 -44.73 -19.26
C ASP A 361 78.45 -45.75 -20.33
N ASN A 362 77.68 -45.91 -21.41
CA ASN A 362 78.10 -46.57 -22.66
C ASN A 362 79.20 -45.74 -23.32
N VAL A 363 79.03 -44.43 -23.43
CA VAL A 363 80.09 -43.49 -23.82
C VAL A 363 81.19 -43.50 -22.79
N ALA A 364 81.00 -43.71 -21.49
CA ALA A 364 82.09 -43.83 -20.50
C ALA A 364 82.86 -45.14 -20.69
N GLY A 365 82.19 -46.24 -21.04
CA GLY A 365 82.82 -47.50 -21.43
C GLY A 365 83.59 -47.37 -22.73
N THR A 366 83.01 -46.68 -23.73
CA THR A 366 83.70 -46.36 -24.98
C THR A 366 84.80 -45.32 -24.76
N VAL A 367 84.63 -44.41 -23.79
CA VAL A 367 85.58 -43.36 -23.40
C VAL A 367 86.71 -43.96 -22.61
N GLU A 368 86.55 -45.01 -21.82
CA GLU A 368 87.67 -45.65 -21.12
C GLU A 368 88.51 -46.53 -22.08
N GLU A 369 87.87 -47.14 -23.09
CA GLU A 369 88.56 -47.72 -24.26
C GLU A 369 89.26 -46.64 -25.11
N ILE A 370 88.61 -45.49 -25.33
CA ILE A 370 89.18 -44.33 -26.04
C ILE A 370 90.22 -43.60 -25.20
N LYS A 371 90.16 -43.58 -23.86
CA LYS A 371 91.12 -42.91 -22.97
C LYS A 371 92.46 -43.60 -23.03
N THR A 372 92.42 -44.93 -23.06
CA THR A 372 93.60 -45.77 -23.26
C THR A 372 94.23 -45.49 -24.64
N ALA A 373 93.43 -45.25 -25.69
CA ALA A 373 93.91 -44.82 -27.01
C ALA A 373 94.26 -43.31 -27.09
N GLN A 374 93.64 -42.47 -26.26
CA GLN A 374 93.81 -41.02 -26.21
C GLN A 374 95.08 -40.66 -25.44
N ASP A 375 95.48 -41.42 -24.43
CA ASP A 375 96.79 -41.25 -23.76
C ASP A 375 97.95 -41.58 -24.73
N GLU A 376 97.77 -42.53 -25.65
CA GLU A 376 98.69 -42.79 -26.77
C GLU A 376 98.63 -41.67 -27.84
N LEU A 377 97.43 -41.15 -28.14
CA LEU A 377 97.22 -40.07 -29.12
C LEU A 377 97.66 -38.68 -28.61
N THR A 378 97.57 -38.40 -27.31
CA THR A 378 97.98 -37.13 -26.69
C THR A 378 99.51 -36.97 -26.70
N THR A 379 100.25 -38.07 -26.76
CA THR A 379 101.68 -38.06 -27.05
C THR A 379 101.97 -37.71 -28.53
N SER A 380 101.08 -38.08 -29.47
CA SER A 380 101.16 -37.72 -30.90
C SER A 380 100.57 -36.33 -31.25
N ILE A 381 99.61 -35.81 -30.48
CA ILE A 381 98.96 -34.50 -30.71
C ILE A 381 99.84 -33.33 -30.24
N ASN A 382 100.69 -33.53 -29.23
CA ASN A 382 101.71 -32.54 -28.87
C ASN A 382 102.79 -32.39 -29.98
N ASP A 383 103.00 -33.42 -30.81
CA ASP A 383 103.80 -33.31 -32.04
C ASP A 383 103.05 -32.60 -33.20
N LEU A 384 101.74 -32.81 -33.35
CA LEU A 384 100.92 -32.17 -34.41
C LEU A 384 100.56 -30.70 -34.16
N THR A 385 100.40 -30.29 -32.89
CA THR A 385 100.12 -28.88 -32.53
C THR A 385 101.33 -27.97 -32.80
N THR A 386 102.52 -28.57 -32.87
CA THR A 386 103.77 -27.93 -33.30
C THR A 386 103.85 -27.78 -34.84
N VAL A 387 102.98 -28.46 -35.61
CA VAL A 387 102.93 -28.43 -37.09
C VAL A 387 101.81 -27.53 -37.64
N LEU A 388 100.62 -27.48 -36.99
CA LEU A 388 99.49 -26.70 -37.51
C LEU A 388 99.51 -25.20 -37.17
N ASN A 389 100.22 -24.81 -36.10
CA ASN A 389 100.43 -23.41 -35.71
C ASN A 389 101.80 -22.85 -36.17
N THR A 390 102.50 -23.58 -37.05
CA THR A 390 103.59 -23.01 -37.84
C THR A 390 103.07 -22.55 -39.20
N GLN A 391 103.32 -21.28 -39.54
CA GLN A 391 103.41 -20.58 -40.84
C GLN A 391 102.73 -21.08 -42.15
N GLN A 392 102.24 -22.32 -42.32
CA GLN A 392 101.73 -22.85 -43.58
C GLN A 392 100.21 -22.68 -43.80
N GLY A 393 99.38 -22.68 -42.74
CA GLY A 393 97.91 -22.67 -42.88
C GLY A 393 97.31 -21.32 -43.33
N ASN A 394 97.62 -20.23 -42.63
CA ASN A 394 97.14 -18.89 -43.00
C ASN A 394 97.80 -18.37 -44.28
N ARG A 395 99.07 -18.76 -44.53
CA ARG A 395 99.80 -18.43 -45.76
C ARG A 395 99.06 -18.94 -46.99
N ALA A 396 98.48 -20.15 -46.96
CA ALA A 396 97.71 -20.68 -48.08
C ALA A 396 96.47 -19.81 -48.41
N LEU A 397 95.79 -19.27 -47.40
CA LEU A 397 94.64 -18.37 -47.57
C LEU A 397 95.03 -17.03 -48.18
N TYR A 398 96.10 -16.41 -47.69
CA TYR A 398 96.58 -15.12 -48.23
C TYR A 398 97.16 -15.28 -49.64
N VAL A 399 97.84 -16.40 -49.91
CA VAL A 399 98.35 -16.74 -51.25
C VAL A 399 97.21 -16.98 -52.23
N ALA A 400 96.16 -17.70 -51.83
CA ALA A 400 94.97 -17.88 -52.66
C ALA A 400 94.26 -16.55 -52.97
N ALA A 401 94.37 -15.55 -52.09
CA ALA A 401 93.80 -14.22 -52.27
C ALA A 401 94.70 -13.24 -53.06
N GLY A 402 95.87 -13.70 -53.52
CA GLY A 402 96.75 -12.96 -54.42
C GLY A 402 97.96 -12.30 -53.78
N ALA A 403 98.18 -12.45 -52.48
CA ALA A 403 99.45 -12.07 -51.86
C ALA A 403 100.53 -13.11 -52.17
N VAL A 404 101.78 -12.69 -52.30
CA VAL A 404 102.91 -13.62 -52.44
C VAL A 404 103.71 -13.57 -51.16
N TYR A 405 103.89 -14.70 -50.48
CA TYR A 405 104.77 -14.71 -49.31
C TYR A 405 106.22 -14.88 -49.74
N ASN A 406 107.07 -13.94 -49.34
CA ASN A 406 108.50 -14.04 -49.58
C ASN A 406 109.18 -14.74 -48.41
N GLU A 407 109.59 -15.99 -48.63
CA GLU A 407 110.22 -16.80 -47.58
C GLU A 407 111.58 -16.27 -47.11
N GLN A 408 112.24 -15.43 -47.91
CA GLN A 408 113.56 -14.87 -47.57
C GLN A 408 113.43 -13.65 -46.64
N THR A 409 112.42 -12.81 -46.88
CA THR A 409 112.22 -11.58 -46.08
C THR A 409 111.23 -11.77 -44.94
N GLY A 410 110.37 -12.78 -45.04
CA GLY A 410 109.33 -13.06 -44.06
C GLY A 410 108.08 -12.17 -44.21
N PHE A 411 107.99 -11.36 -45.27
CA PHE A 411 106.88 -10.46 -45.54
C PHE A 411 106.03 -10.93 -46.73
N TYR A 412 104.78 -10.47 -46.76
CA TYR A 412 103.91 -10.62 -47.91
C TYR A 412 104.15 -9.48 -48.91
N GLU A 413 104.04 -9.84 -50.18
CA GLU A 413 104.09 -8.94 -51.31
C GLU A 413 102.70 -8.84 -51.94
N LEU A 414 102.16 -7.63 -52.03
CA LEU A 414 100.86 -7.37 -52.65
C LEU A 414 100.81 -5.96 -53.23
N ASN A 415 100.35 -5.84 -54.48
CA ASN A 415 100.24 -4.57 -55.23
C ASN A 415 101.54 -3.75 -55.32
N GLY A 416 102.69 -4.42 -55.18
CA GLY A 416 104.02 -3.79 -55.20
C GLY A 416 104.53 -3.30 -53.84
N LEU A 417 103.76 -3.48 -52.76
CA LEU A 417 104.30 -3.44 -51.40
C LEU A 417 104.94 -4.81 -51.13
N THR A 418 106.16 -4.85 -50.57
CA THR A 418 106.94 -6.10 -50.35
C THR A 418 107.29 -6.32 -48.88
N ASP A 419 106.74 -5.49 -47.99
CA ASP A 419 107.05 -5.38 -46.57
C ASP A 419 105.82 -5.62 -45.69
N ILE A 420 104.76 -6.26 -46.24
CA ILE A 420 103.52 -6.47 -45.50
C ILE A 420 103.74 -7.56 -44.46
N THR A 421 103.61 -7.21 -43.18
CA THR A 421 103.72 -8.19 -42.09
C THR A 421 102.53 -9.16 -42.06
N GLU A 422 102.64 -10.29 -41.37
CA GLU A 422 101.53 -11.24 -41.21
C GLU A 422 100.28 -10.58 -40.61
N GLU A 423 100.42 -9.71 -39.62
CA GLU A 423 99.29 -8.99 -38.99
C GLU A 423 98.69 -7.92 -39.93
N GLU A 424 99.54 -7.25 -40.72
CA GLU A 424 99.05 -6.34 -41.76
C GLU A 424 98.32 -7.11 -42.87
N MET A 425 98.82 -8.28 -43.26
CA MET A 425 98.19 -9.14 -44.27
C MET A 425 96.84 -9.66 -43.79
N LYS A 426 96.75 -10.05 -42.51
CA LYS A 426 95.48 -10.40 -41.87
C LYS A 426 94.49 -9.24 -41.89
N THR A 427 94.95 -8.04 -41.56
CA THR A 427 94.12 -6.82 -41.59
C THR A 427 93.64 -6.51 -43.00
N ILE A 428 94.52 -6.60 -44.00
CA ILE A 428 94.20 -6.42 -45.42
C ILE A 428 93.15 -7.45 -45.86
N TYR A 429 93.33 -8.72 -45.51
CA TYR A 429 92.39 -9.77 -45.87
C TYR A 429 91.01 -9.50 -45.28
N LEU A 430 90.92 -9.30 -43.97
CA LEU A 430 89.64 -9.11 -43.28
C LEU A 430 88.88 -7.86 -43.74
N GLN A 431 89.58 -6.75 -43.97
CA GLN A 431 88.93 -5.49 -44.33
C GLN A 431 88.62 -5.39 -45.82
N THR A 432 89.32 -6.13 -46.69
CA THR A 432 89.20 -5.94 -48.14
C THR A 432 88.68 -7.14 -48.93
N HIS A 433 88.54 -8.33 -48.34
CA HIS A 433 88.07 -9.55 -49.04
C HIS A 433 86.66 -9.45 -49.65
N VAL A 434 85.90 -8.41 -49.29
CA VAL A 434 84.52 -8.18 -49.75
C VAL A 434 84.42 -7.06 -50.78
N MET A 435 85.50 -6.32 -51.08
CA MET A 435 85.45 -5.17 -51.99
C MET A 435 84.72 -5.49 -53.30
N ASP A 436 85.07 -6.61 -53.92
CA ASP A 436 84.47 -7.07 -55.16
C ASP A 436 82.98 -7.43 -55.09
N LYS A 437 82.43 -7.63 -53.89
CA LYS A 437 81.03 -8.00 -53.68
C LYS A 437 80.12 -6.81 -53.39
N LEU A 438 80.66 -5.61 -53.14
CA LEU A 438 79.86 -4.51 -52.61
C LEU A 438 79.09 -3.71 -53.67
N SER A 439 77.82 -3.46 -53.34
CA SER A 439 76.90 -2.39 -53.78
C SER A 439 77.48 -1.15 -54.47
N SER A 440 78.19 -0.42 -53.61
CA SER A 440 78.57 0.98 -53.64
C SER A 440 79.70 1.12 -52.62
N TYR A 441 80.62 2.06 -52.83
CA TYR A 441 81.71 2.31 -51.88
C TYR A 441 81.48 3.53 -51.01
N TYR A 442 80.28 4.13 -51.05
CA TYR A 442 79.93 5.29 -50.25
C TYR A 442 80.30 5.06 -48.76
N ASN A 443 81.29 5.81 -48.26
CA ASN A 443 81.81 5.75 -46.88
C ASN A 443 82.30 4.35 -46.39
N ILE A 444 82.36 3.33 -47.25
CA ILE A 444 82.55 1.93 -46.77
C ILE A 444 83.94 1.70 -46.16
N PHE A 445 84.99 2.27 -46.74
CA PHE A 445 86.36 2.09 -46.27
C PHE A 445 86.90 3.35 -45.58
N ALA A 446 86.01 4.24 -45.14
CA ALA A 446 86.38 5.42 -44.39
C ALA A 446 87.10 5.01 -43.09
N SER A 447 88.22 5.69 -42.79
CA SER A 447 89.08 5.43 -41.62
C SER A 447 89.60 3.99 -41.48
N SER A 448 89.53 3.18 -42.53
CA SER A 448 90.10 1.83 -42.54
C SER A 448 91.63 1.86 -42.41
N THR A 449 92.23 0.73 -42.02
CA THR A 449 93.65 0.66 -41.65
C THR A 449 94.49 -0.22 -42.58
N PHE A 450 93.89 -0.79 -43.64
CA PHE A 450 94.62 -1.56 -44.64
C PHE A 450 95.58 -0.68 -45.45
N ARG A 451 96.82 -1.15 -45.63
CA ARG A 451 97.85 -0.47 -46.44
C ARG A 451 97.64 -0.62 -47.94
N THR A 452 97.00 -1.72 -48.34
CA THR A 452 96.56 -1.99 -49.70
C THR A 452 95.37 -2.93 -49.66
N ASN A 453 94.78 -3.26 -50.80
CA ASN A 453 93.64 -4.16 -50.90
C ASN A 453 94.00 -5.45 -51.67
N LEU A 454 93.23 -6.52 -51.46
CA LEU A 454 93.37 -7.76 -52.24
C LEU A 454 93.07 -7.59 -53.74
N GLY A 455 92.61 -6.41 -54.16
CA GLY A 455 92.07 -6.18 -55.48
C GLY A 455 90.69 -6.83 -55.63
N PHE A 456 90.25 -7.00 -56.86
CA PHE A 456 88.95 -7.59 -57.20
C PHE A 456 89.18 -9.02 -57.70
N ASN A 457 88.38 -10.03 -57.35
CA ASN A 457 88.67 -11.41 -57.80
C ASN A 457 88.36 -11.63 -59.30
N MET A 458 89.20 -12.39 -60.02
CA MET A 458 89.01 -12.80 -61.44
C MET A 458 87.77 -13.66 -61.69
N GLY A 459 87.32 -14.43 -60.69
CA GLY A 459 86.34 -15.50 -60.91
C GLY A 459 84.88 -15.05 -60.92
N ILE A 460 84.60 -13.78 -60.63
CA ILE A 460 83.24 -13.26 -60.50
C ILE A 460 83.01 -12.13 -61.50
N THR A 461 82.14 -12.40 -62.46
CA THR A 461 81.64 -11.48 -63.50
C THR A 461 80.88 -10.26 -62.97
N GLN A 462 80.87 -10.03 -61.65
CA GLN A 462 80.03 -9.03 -60.95
C GLN A 462 80.68 -7.64 -60.80
N THR A 463 81.94 -7.46 -61.20
CA THR A 463 82.70 -6.20 -61.00
C THR A 463 83.00 -5.44 -62.29
N ASN A 464 82.87 -6.07 -63.47
CA ASN A 464 83.21 -5.46 -64.76
C ASN A 464 82.19 -4.39 -65.18
N GLY A 465 82.67 -3.16 -65.44
CA GLY A 465 81.84 -2.07 -65.98
C GLY A 465 80.82 -1.50 -64.99
N ARG A 466 80.95 -1.89 -63.71
CA ARG A 466 80.09 -1.46 -62.62
C ARG A 466 80.32 0.00 -62.29
N ILE A 467 79.23 0.74 -62.13
CA ILE A 467 79.24 2.10 -61.61
C ILE A 467 79.17 2.02 -60.08
N VAL A 468 80.18 2.57 -59.41
CA VAL A 468 80.30 2.61 -57.95
C VAL A 468 80.64 4.02 -57.52
N SER A 469 79.85 4.57 -56.60
CA SER A 469 80.16 5.85 -55.97
C SER A 469 81.40 5.71 -55.11
N PHE A 470 82.41 6.55 -55.37
CA PHE A 470 83.65 6.67 -54.59
C PHE A 470 83.54 7.72 -53.48
N ARG A 471 82.34 8.25 -53.26
CA ARG A 471 82.13 9.30 -52.27
C ARG A 471 82.58 8.87 -50.89
N GLU A 472 83.54 9.61 -50.35
CA GLU A 472 84.14 9.37 -49.03
C GLU A 472 84.66 7.94 -48.83
N SER A 473 84.88 7.19 -49.91
CA SER A 473 85.10 5.74 -49.81
C SER A 473 86.35 5.39 -49.04
N PHE A 474 87.43 6.14 -49.21
CA PHE A 474 88.69 5.95 -48.51
C PHE A 474 89.02 7.14 -47.62
N PHE A 475 88.01 7.93 -47.25
CA PHE A 475 88.14 9.13 -46.43
C PHE A 475 88.95 8.83 -45.16
N PHE A 476 90.03 9.57 -44.94
CA PHE A 476 90.95 9.40 -43.80
C PHE A 476 91.56 8.00 -43.62
N ASN A 477 91.68 7.19 -44.68
CA ASN A 477 92.54 6.02 -44.62
C ASN A 477 94.02 6.46 -44.67
N GLN A 478 94.59 6.70 -43.48
CA GLN A 478 95.98 7.19 -43.33
C GLN A 478 97.04 6.11 -43.58
N LYS A 479 96.64 4.84 -43.75
CA LYS A 479 97.54 3.71 -43.99
C LYS A 479 97.60 3.30 -45.45
N LEU A 480 96.59 3.64 -46.25
CA LEU A 480 96.51 3.30 -47.66
C LEU A 480 97.70 3.87 -48.43
N GLU A 481 98.51 2.98 -48.99
CA GLU A 481 99.69 3.30 -49.78
C GLU A 481 99.46 3.02 -51.27
N VAL A 482 98.78 1.91 -51.56
CA VAL A 482 98.47 1.50 -52.93
C VAL A 482 97.03 1.01 -52.99
N LEU A 483 96.23 1.57 -53.90
CA LEU A 483 94.90 1.05 -54.20
C LEU A 483 94.89 0.41 -55.58
N ARG A 484 94.49 -0.85 -55.66
CA ARG A 484 94.24 -1.52 -56.93
C ARG A 484 92.75 -1.52 -57.23
N LEU A 485 92.38 -0.90 -58.36
CA LEU A 485 90.99 -0.75 -58.78
C LEU A 485 90.48 -1.85 -59.70
N SER A 486 91.35 -2.68 -60.27
CA SER A 486 90.91 -3.75 -61.16
C SER A 486 91.88 -4.92 -61.10
N PHE A 487 91.38 -6.11 -61.41
CA PHE A 487 92.23 -7.29 -61.46
C PHE A 487 92.99 -7.36 -62.78
N GLY A 488 94.32 -7.58 -62.69
CA GLY A 488 95.19 -7.78 -63.84
C GLY A 488 95.55 -6.49 -64.58
N ASN A 489 96.34 -6.64 -65.64
CA ASN A 489 96.87 -5.52 -66.42
C ASN A 489 96.18 -5.35 -67.78
N ASN A 490 95.26 -6.26 -68.16
CA ASN A 490 94.56 -6.25 -69.45
C ASN A 490 93.17 -5.63 -69.31
N ILE A 491 93.13 -4.31 -69.21
CA ILE A 491 91.92 -3.55 -68.89
C ILE A 491 91.45 -2.80 -70.13
N ASN A 492 90.19 -3.00 -70.49
CA ASN A 492 89.47 -2.21 -71.50
C ASN A 492 88.29 -1.46 -70.84
N GLU A 493 87.67 -0.53 -71.57
CA GLU A 493 86.57 0.31 -71.05
C GLU A 493 85.39 -0.47 -70.42
N THR A 494 85.18 -1.72 -70.84
CA THR A 494 84.10 -2.58 -70.32
C THR A 494 84.43 -3.22 -68.97
N ARG A 495 85.71 -3.20 -68.55
CA ARG A 495 86.21 -3.82 -67.32
C ARG A 495 86.77 -2.83 -66.30
N MET A 496 86.94 -1.56 -66.67
CA MET A 496 87.31 -0.50 -65.73
C MET A 496 86.19 -0.29 -64.71
N ILE A 497 86.58 -0.03 -63.45
CA ILE A 497 85.66 0.49 -62.45
C ILE A 497 85.24 1.90 -62.86
N ARG A 498 83.93 2.09 -62.92
CA ARG A 498 83.29 3.36 -63.27
C ARG A 498 82.85 4.04 -62.00
N THR A 499 83.15 5.32 -61.88
CA THR A 499 82.66 6.13 -60.78
C THR A 499 81.88 7.31 -61.30
N ASP A 500 80.72 7.54 -60.70
CA ASP A 500 79.83 8.67 -60.92
C ASP A 500 79.93 9.74 -59.82
N ASP A 501 80.74 9.49 -58.78
CA ASP A 501 80.96 10.43 -57.68
C ASP A 501 82.32 10.18 -57.02
N MET A 502 83.17 11.20 -56.95
CA MET A 502 84.49 11.14 -56.32
C MET A 502 84.66 12.16 -55.19
N PHE A 503 83.56 12.73 -54.68
CA PHE A 503 83.58 13.71 -53.62
C PHE A 503 84.31 13.14 -52.39
N TYR A 504 85.41 13.79 -51.97
CA TYR A 504 86.24 13.35 -50.83
C TYR A 504 86.81 11.92 -50.92
N ALA A 505 86.83 11.29 -52.10
CA ALA A 505 87.12 9.86 -52.22
C ALA A 505 88.44 9.42 -51.56
N PHE A 506 89.50 10.21 -51.72
CA PHE A 506 90.83 9.95 -51.15
C PHE A 506 91.27 11.04 -50.17
N HIS A 507 90.34 11.87 -49.70
CA HIS A 507 90.69 12.95 -48.78
C HIS A 507 91.39 12.42 -47.53
N GLY A 508 92.56 12.97 -47.20
CA GLY A 508 93.33 12.54 -46.02
C GLY A 508 94.11 11.23 -46.19
N CYS A 509 94.15 10.64 -47.39
CA CYS A 509 95.00 9.49 -47.72
C CYS A 509 96.47 9.90 -47.87
N LYS A 510 97.10 10.33 -46.78
CA LYS A 510 98.45 10.93 -46.79
C LYS A 510 99.55 10.00 -47.29
N LYS A 511 99.32 8.69 -47.19
CA LYS A 511 100.26 7.66 -47.64
C LYS A 511 100.00 7.16 -49.06
N LEU A 512 98.90 7.56 -49.69
CA LEU A 512 98.52 7.04 -50.99
C LEU A 512 99.51 7.52 -52.04
N LYS A 513 100.26 6.57 -52.60
CA LYS A 513 101.27 6.81 -53.64
C LYS A 513 100.74 6.52 -55.02
N ARG A 514 100.06 5.40 -55.17
CA ARG A 514 99.69 4.90 -56.50
C ARG A 514 98.30 4.30 -56.50
N ILE A 515 97.50 4.74 -57.47
CA ILE A 515 96.29 4.04 -57.86
C ILE A 515 96.64 3.19 -59.06
N ILE A 516 96.65 1.87 -58.85
CA ILE A 516 96.91 0.90 -59.90
C ILE A 516 95.62 0.71 -60.70
N ASN A 517 95.77 0.89 -62.01
CA ASN A 517 94.71 0.90 -63.02
C ASN A 517 93.89 2.19 -63.05
N GLN A 518 93.25 2.43 -64.20
CA GLN A 518 92.56 3.69 -64.49
C GLN A 518 91.25 3.81 -63.72
N ILE A 519 90.98 5.03 -63.24
CA ILE A 519 89.67 5.43 -62.73
C ILE A 519 88.84 5.88 -63.92
N TYR A 520 87.79 5.15 -64.27
CA TYR A 520 86.86 5.61 -65.30
C TYR A 520 85.85 6.58 -64.68
N VAL A 521 86.03 7.86 -64.98
CA VAL A 521 85.08 8.93 -64.71
C VAL A 521 83.84 8.74 -65.61
N TYR A 522 82.76 8.24 -65.02
CA TYR A 522 81.52 7.95 -65.73
C TYR A 522 80.46 8.98 -65.40
N SER A 523 80.00 9.71 -66.41
CA SER A 523 78.89 10.67 -66.30
C SER A 523 79.07 11.85 -65.32
N ILE A 524 80.29 12.14 -64.86
CA ILE A 524 80.57 13.32 -64.05
C ILE A 524 80.74 14.57 -64.93
N LYS A 525 79.80 15.51 -64.83
CA LYS A 525 79.78 16.77 -65.61
C LYS A 525 79.98 18.02 -64.78
N ASP A 526 79.78 17.93 -63.46
CA ASP A 526 79.98 19.04 -62.52
C ASP A 526 81.25 18.79 -61.69
N LYS A 527 82.07 19.83 -61.52
CA LYS A 527 83.30 19.79 -60.73
C LYS A 527 83.03 19.48 -59.25
N SER A 528 81.82 19.75 -58.73
CA SER A 528 81.46 19.51 -57.33
C SER A 528 81.61 18.04 -56.92
N TYR A 529 81.47 17.10 -57.86
CA TYR A 529 81.68 15.66 -57.64
C TYR A 529 83.16 15.27 -57.55
N PHE A 530 84.09 16.20 -57.79
CA PHE A 530 85.52 16.05 -57.59
C PHE A 530 86.06 16.87 -56.41
N ASP A 531 85.18 17.55 -55.66
CA ASP A 531 85.63 18.40 -54.57
C ASP A 531 86.41 17.57 -53.53
N HIS A 532 87.62 18.03 -53.27
CA HIS A 532 88.56 17.44 -52.32
C HIS A 532 88.96 15.98 -52.59
N THR A 533 88.73 15.45 -53.82
CA THR A 533 89.03 14.05 -54.16
C THR A 533 90.44 13.65 -53.74
N PHE A 534 91.45 14.47 -54.05
CA PHE A 534 92.87 14.20 -53.75
C PHE A 534 93.47 15.17 -52.73
N SER A 535 92.65 15.89 -51.97
CA SER A 535 93.18 16.77 -50.92
C SER A 535 93.93 15.98 -49.86
N GLN A 536 95.07 16.51 -49.42
CA GLN A 536 96.03 15.88 -48.51
C GLN A 536 96.64 14.56 -49.02
N CYS A 537 96.57 14.28 -50.33
CA CYS A 537 97.29 13.15 -50.94
C CYS A 537 98.74 13.55 -51.29
N ILE A 538 99.53 13.79 -50.24
CA ILE A 538 100.88 14.39 -50.32
C ILE A 538 101.94 13.51 -50.99
N LEU A 539 101.72 12.20 -51.02
CA LEU A 539 102.63 11.24 -51.65
C LEU A 539 102.10 10.72 -52.99
N LEU A 540 100.99 11.28 -53.52
CA LEU A 540 100.38 10.76 -54.73
C LEU A 540 101.29 10.99 -55.93
N GLU A 541 101.78 9.90 -56.48
CA GLU A 541 102.65 9.84 -57.64
C GLU A 541 101.86 9.51 -58.91
N THR A 542 100.88 8.60 -58.85
CA THR A 542 100.17 8.16 -60.06
C THR A 542 98.68 7.96 -59.83
N ALA A 543 97.89 8.66 -60.65
CA ALA A 543 96.44 8.52 -60.74
C ALA A 543 96.00 8.71 -62.21
N LEU A 544 95.64 7.62 -62.87
CA LEU A 544 95.24 7.64 -64.28
C LEU A 544 93.72 7.84 -64.39
N LEU A 545 93.27 9.02 -64.79
CA LEU A 545 91.85 9.34 -64.98
C LEU A 545 91.42 9.16 -66.43
N TYR A 546 90.44 8.30 -66.66
CA TYR A 546 89.87 8.01 -67.98
C TYR A 546 88.54 8.74 -68.17
N LYS A 547 88.34 9.40 -69.32
CA LYS A 547 87.11 10.14 -69.71
C LYS A 547 86.77 11.32 -68.78
N LEU A 548 87.77 12.02 -68.25
CA LEU A 548 87.54 13.23 -67.46
C LEU A 548 86.72 14.25 -68.27
N SER A 549 85.61 14.74 -67.71
CA SER A 549 84.75 15.72 -68.38
C SER A 549 84.37 16.95 -67.55
N ALA A 550 84.94 17.11 -66.35
CA ALA A 550 84.77 18.29 -65.50
C ALA A 550 86.12 18.66 -64.85
N SER A 551 86.24 19.89 -64.34
CA SER A 551 87.45 20.37 -63.66
C SER A 551 87.76 19.52 -62.42
N ILE A 552 89.04 19.25 -62.18
CA ILE A 552 89.53 18.47 -61.04
C ILE A 552 90.79 19.11 -60.46
N SER A 553 91.03 18.87 -59.17
CA SER A 553 92.19 19.40 -58.45
C SER A 553 93.04 18.31 -57.81
N PHE A 554 94.36 18.48 -57.91
CA PHE A 554 95.41 17.72 -57.23
C PHE A 554 96.24 18.70 -56.37
N PRO A 555 95.61 19.36 -55.37
CA PRO A 555 96.18 20.56 -54.78
C PRO A 555 97.45 20.28 -53.97
N ASP A 556 97.50 19.12 -53.31
CA ASP A 556 98.56 18.74 -52.38
C ASP A 556 99.50 17.66 -52.94
N SER A 557 99.50 17.41 -54.25
CA SER A 557 100.23 16.27 -54.86
C SER A 557 101.44 16.73 -55.70
N PRO A 558 102.59 17.10 -55.06
CA PRO A 558 103.78 17.58 -55.76
C PRO A 558 104.50 16.51 -56.60
N LEU A 559 104.24 15.24 -56.28
CA LEU A 559 104.89 14.08 -56.91
C LEU A 559 104.10 13.52 -58.09
N LEU A 560 102.96 14.14 -58.46
CA LEU A 560 102.10 13.64 -59.52
C LEU A 560 102.91 13.48 -60.81
N SER A 561 102.80 12.31 -61.45
CA SER A 561 103.63 11.93 -62.57
C SER A 561 103.20 12.58 -63.89
N LEU A 562 104.17 12.77 -64.78
CA LEU A 562 103.94 13.19 -66.17
C LEU A 562 102.94 12.26 -66.86
N GLU A 563 103.08 10.96 -66.65
CA GLU A 563 102.19 9.93 -67.19
C GLU A 563 100.73 10.17 -66.77
N SER A 564 100.48 10.57 -65.53
CA SER A 564 99.11 10.82 -65.03
C SER A 564 98.43 11.96 -65.81
N LEU A 565 99.14 13.06 -66.03
CA LEU A 565 98.60 14.21 -66.75
C LEU A 565 98.51 13.94 -68.26
N GLN A 566 99.51 13.31 -68.88
CA GLN A 566 99.46 12.88 -70.28
C GLN A 566 98.27 11.96 -70.54
N TYR A 567 98.06 10.98 -69.66
CA TYR A 567 96.94 10.05 -69.77
C TYR A 567 95.60 10.77 -69.64
N LEU A 568 95.48 11.66 -68.65
CA LEU A 568 94.28 12.45 -68.40
C LEU A 568 93.92 13.31 -69.62
N ILE A 569 94.87 14.07 -70.18
CA ILE A 569 94.64 14.92 -71.35
C ILE A 569 94.22 14.09 -72.56
N THR A 570 94.99 13.03 -72.85
CA THR A 570 94.76 12.18 -74.03
C THR A 570 93.36 11.58 -74.02
N ASN A 571 92.90 11.18 -72.83
CA ASN A 571 91.64 10.47 -72.64
C ASN A 571 90.51 11.35 -72.09
N ALA A 572 90.68 12.67 -72.05
CA ALA A 572 89.64 13.59 -71.62
C ALA A 572 88.44 13.53 -72.59
N ALA A 573 87.25 13.67 -72.03
CA ALA A 573 85.96 13.64 -72.72
C ALA A 573 85.14 14.91 -72.44
N ASN A 574 85.79 15.99 -72.03
CA ASN A 574 85.17 17.29 -71.87
C ASN A 574 84.73 17.84 -73.24
N THR A 575 83.52 18.40 -73.26
CA THR A 575 82.95 19.11 -74.42
C THR A 575 82.89 20.62 -74.18
N SER A 576 83.42 21.07 -73.04
CA SER A 576 83.52 22.46 -72.62
C SER A 576 84.87 22.66 -71.93
N PRO A 577 85.38 23.90 -71.85
CA PRO A 577 86.65 24.15 -71.19
C PRO A 577 86.65 23.68 -69.74
N ILE A 578 87.69 22.95 -69.35
CA ILE A 578 87.90 22.50 -67.97
C ILE A 578 89.26 22.95 -67.45
N THR A 579 89.37 23.02 -66.13
CA THR A 579 90.61 23.37 -65.43
C THR A 579 91.12 22.15 -64.69
N VAL A 580 92.37 21.78 -64.94
CA VAL A 580 93.10 20.81 -64.10
C VAL A 580 94.00 21.63 -63.18
N THR A 581 93.64 21.68 -61.90
CA THR A 581 94.43 22.37 -60.89
C THR A 581 95.46 21.40 -60.33
N VAL A 582 96.73 21.77 -60.35
CA VAL A 582 97.85 20.95 -59.87
C VAL A 582 98.66 21.70 -58.81
N HIS A 583 99.38 20.98 -57.96
CA HIS A 583 100.31 21.57 -57.00
C HIS A 583 101.37 22.45 -57.69
N ALA A 584 101.85 23.49 -57.00
CA ALA A 584 102.85 24.44 -57.51
C ALA A 584 104.08 23.77 -58.16
N ASP A 585 104.72 22.80 -57.49
CA ASP A 585 105.86 22.04 -58.03
C ASP A 585 105.57 21.32 -59.37
N VAL A 586 104.33 20.90 -59.60
CA VAL A 586 103.90 20.27 -60.86
C VAL A 586 103.60 21.35 -61.89
N TYR A 587 102.96 22.45 -61.47
CA TYR A 587 102.69 23.59 -62.34
C TYR A 587 103.98 24.22 -62.87
N ASP A 588 105.00 24.40 -62.01
CA ASP A 588 106.30 24.95 -62.39
C ASP A 588 107.00 24.07 -63.44
N LYS A 589 106.94 22.73 -63.30
CA LYS A 589 107.45 21.80 -64.32
C LYS A 589 106.73 21.94 -65.66
N ILE A 590 105.41 22.16 -65.64
CA ILE A 590 104.61 22.37 -66.86
C ILE A 590 104.98 23.69 -67.53
N GLN A 591 105.28 24.74 -66.76
CA GLN A 591 105.63 26.06 -67.31
C GLN A 591 107.10 26.16 -67.74
N ASP A 592 108.00 25.30 -67.25
CA ASP A 592 109.43 25.31 -67.57
C ASP A 592 109.71 24.76 -69.00
N GLU A 593 110.06 25.65 -69.94
CA GLU A 593 110.45 25.29 -71.32
C GLU A 593 111.64 24.33 -71.40
N GLY A 594 112.48 24.24 -70.35
CA GLY A 594 113.59 23.28 -70.27
C GLY A 594 113.14 21.84 -70.03
N GLN A 595 111.93 21.63 -69.48
CA GLN A 595 111.33 20.32 -69.25
C GLN A 595 110.43 19.94 -70.43
N VAL A 596 111.05 19.60 -71.56
CA VAL A 596 110.38 19.42 -72.87
C VAL A 596 109.09 18.59 -72.79
N ASP A 597 109.12 17.44 -72.11
CA ASP A 597 107.96 16.55 -72.03
C ASP A 597 106.81 17.10 -71.14
N TRP A 598 107.15 17.88 -70.11
CA TRP A 598 106.18 18.54 -69.24
C TRP A 598 105.60 19.79 -69.89
N HIS A 599 106.44 20.58 -70.56
CA HIS A 599 106.00 21.79 -71.26
C HIS A 599 105.08 21.47 -72.45
N ALA A 600 105.33 20.35 -73.14
CA ALA A 600 104.46 19.86 -74.21
C ALA A 600 103.00 19.58 -73.75
N LEU A 601 102.75 19.44 -72.44
CA LEU A 601 101.40 19.29 -71.92
C LEU A 601 100.53 20.53 -72.15
N ILE A 602 101.09 21.73 -72.22
CA ILE A 602 100.31 22.97 -72.42
C ILE A 602 99.62 22.93 -73.79
N GLU A 603 100.36 22.54 -74.84
CA GLU A 603 99.81 22.44 -76.20
C GLU A 603 98.79 21.29 -76.28
N ALA A 604 99.12 20.11 -75.73
CA ALA A 604 98.22 18.96 -75.71
C ALA A 604 96.92 19.24 -74.94
N ALA A 605 97.00 19.93 -73.80
CA ALA A 605 95.87 20.33 -72.99
C ALA A 605 95.01 21.37 -73.72
N THR A 606 95.62 22.38 -74.33
CA THR A 606 94.92 23.44 -75.07
C THR A 606 94.12 22.85 -76.25
N ALA A 607 94.69 21.89 -76.98
CA ALA A 607 94.00 21.17 -78.06
C ALA A 607 92.74 20.40 -77.59
N LYS A 608 92.64 20.11 -76.30
CA LYS A 608 91.51 19.43 -75.65
C LYS A 608 90.62 20.36 -74.81
N GLN A 609 90.78 21.68 -74.94
CA GLN A 609 90.09 22.67 -74.09
C GLN A 609 90.36 22.47 -72.59
N ILE A 610 91.57 22.07 -72.24
CA ILE A 610 92.01 21.92 -70.84
C ILE A 610 93.02 23.02 -70.55
N THR A 611 92.82 23.71 -69.43
CA THR A 611 93.78 24.68 -68.91
C THR A 611 94.36 24.17 -67.60
N PHE A 612 95.68 24.23 -67.46
CA PHE A 612 96.32 24.01 -66.18
C PHE A 612 96.24 25.26 -65.31
N ALA A 613 95.98 25.07 -64.03
CA ALA A 613 96.09 26.11 -63.01
C ALA A 613 96.94 25.58 -61.85
N THR A 614 97.62 26.48 -61.16
CA THR A 614 98.24 26.15 -59.87
C THR A 614 97.18 26.20 -58.76
N ALA A 615 97.29 25.27 -57.81
CA ALA A 615 96.46 25.20 -56.61
C ALA A 615 96.73 26.33 -55.63
#